data_AF-A0A3P7LJE0-F1
#
_entry.id   AF-A0A3P7LJE0-F1
#
_cell.length_a   1.000
_cell.length_b   1.000
_cell.length_c   1.000
_cell.angle_alpha   90.00
_cell.angle_beta   90.00
_cell.angle_gamma   90.00
#
_symmetry.space_group_name_H-M   'P 1'
#
loop_
_entity.id
_entity.type
_entity.pdbx_description
1 polymer ?
#
loop_
_entity_poly.entity_id
_entity_poly.type
_entity_poly.pdbx_seq_one_letter_code
_entity_poly.pdbx_strand_id
1 'polypeptide(L)'
;MSGLIRLAQLNRFSRTVPLRRYGGFFGTRKHDVDHFRDSMRGHLIRGEAGRKTFLRIFTLVALPCLAMGMWVAYTDFVARKKHDRPKYIPYAFLNVRNKPFPWGDGNHSLFHNKTEQYVPGVGFEEERKKR
;
A
#
# COMPACT_ATOMS: atom_id res chain seq x y z
N MET A 1 64.68 2.50 47.25
CA MET A 1 65.14 1.11 47.06
C MET A 1 63.94 0.19 47.21
N SER A 2 63.91 -0.89 46.41
CA SER A 2 62.97 -2.03 46.43
C SER A 2 61.51 -1.70 46.10
N GLY A 3 60.95 -1.98 44.92
CA GLY A 3 61.17 -3.14 44.07
C GLY A 3 60.34 -4.31 44.61
N LEU A 4 59.20 -4.62 43.97
CA LEU A 4 58.62 -5.97 43.87
C LEU A 4 57.43 -5.98 42.89
N ILE A 5 57.75 -6.39 41.67
CA ILE A 5 56.85 -6.75 40.58
C ILE A 5 56.09 -8.02 41.00
N ARG A 6 54.75 -7.97 41.10
CA ARG A 6 53.91 -9.16 41.20
C ARG A 6 53.30 -9.49 39.84
N LEU A 7 53.95 -10.46 39.20
CA LEU A 7 53.46 -11.46 38.25
C LEU A 7 51.99 -11.37 37.81
N ALA A 8 51.82 -11.14 36.51
CA ALA A 8 50.58 -11.34 35.77
C ALA A 8 50.04 -12.77 35.95
N GLN A 9 48.80 -12.89 36.45
CA GLN A 9 48.02 -14.12 36.30
C GLN A 9 47.50 -14.21 34.87
N LEU A 10 48.21 -14.95 34.01
CA LEU A 10 47.70 -15.38 32.71
C LEU A 10 46.63 -16.45 32.93
N ASN A 11 45.38 -15.99 32.97
CA ASN A 11 44.20 -16.87 32.97
C ASN A 11 44.03 -17.45 31.55
N ARG A 12 44.58 -18.65 31.30
CA ARG A 12 44.36 -19.40 30.05
C ARG A 12 42.91 -19.85 29.97
N PHE A 13 42.07 -18.99 29.39
CA PHE A 13 40.69 -19.32 29.06
C PHE A 13 40.67 -20.16 27.78
N SER A 14 40.83 -21.48 27.92
CA SER A 14 40.61 -22.42 26.82
C SER A 14 39.12 -22.48 26.49
N ARG A 15 38.65 -21.63 25.57
CA ARG A 15 37.31 -21.76 24.97
C ARG A 15 37.35 -22.89 23.94
N THR A 16 37.00 -24.10 24.34
CA THR A 16 36.58 -25.13 23.37
C THR A 16 35.24 -24.68 22.79
N VAL A 17 35.27 -24.03 21.62
CA VAL A 17 34.06 -23.72 20.86
C VAL A 17 33.59 -25.04 20.23
N PRO A 18 32.40 -25.57 20.57
CA PRO A 18 31.91 -26.76 19.87
C PRO A 18 31.64 -26.37 18.41
N LEU A 19 32.40 -26.97 17.48
CA LEU A 19 32.14 -26.86 16.05
C LEU A 19 30.75 -27.43 15.77
N ARG A 20 29.80 -26.54 15.44
CA ARG A 20 28.45 -26.91 15.03
C ARG A 20 28.54 -27.61 13.67
N ARG A 21 28.54 -28.94 13.68
CA ARG A 21 28.57 -29.80 12.50
C ARG A 21 27.27 -29.55 11.71
N TYR A 22 27.37 -28.83 10.59
CA TYR A 22 26.24 -28.61 9.68
C TYR A 22 26.04 -29.92 8.89
N GLY A 23 25.12 -30.76 9.36
CA GLY A 23 24.70 -31.98 8.65
C GLY A 23 23.89 -31.62 7.40
N GLY A 24 24.16 -32.32 6.30
CA GLY A 24 23.68 -32.00 4.96
C GLY A 24 22.16 -32.07 4.76
N PHE A 25 21.74 -31.47 3.65
CA PHE A 25 20.38 -31.14 3.25
C PHE A 25 19.40 -32.33 3.03
N PHE A 26 19.86 -33.59 3.08
CA PHE A 26 18.97 -34.75 2.96
C PHE A 26 19.53 -35.96 3.74
N GLY A 27 18.82 -36.37 4.79
CA GLY A 27 18.85 -37.75 5.28
C GLY A 27 19.19 -37.98 6.75
N THR A 28 18.22 -38.57 7.45
CA THR A 28 18.34 -39.52 8.59
C THR A 28 18.51 -38.97 10.02
N ARG A 29 17.40 -38.54 10.64
CA ARG A 29 16.90 -38.93 11.99
C ARG A 29 15.64 -38.14 12.35
N LYS A 30 14.82 -38.63 13.29
CA LYS A 30 13.64 -37.91 13.84
C LYS A 30 13.98 -36.45 14.26
N HIS A 31 15.20 -36.23 14.72
CA HIS A 31 15.71 -34.92 15.12
C HIS A 31 15.79 -33.89 13.97
N ASP A 32 15.91 -34.31 12.71
CA ASP A 32 15.97 -33.40 11.55
C ASP A 32 14.58 -32.94 11.09
N VAL A 33 13.57 -33.82 11.18
CA VAL A 33 12.17 -33.43 10.89
C VAL A 33 11.61 -32.52 11.96
N ASP A 34 12.05 -32.67 13.21
CA ASP A 34 11.71 -31.78 14.31
C ASP A 34 12.32 -30.39 14.09
N HIS A 35 13.60 -30.30 13.67
CA HIS A 35 14.22 -29.03 13.30
C HIS A 35 13.58 -28.35 12.09
N PHE A 36 13.18 -29.12 11.07
CA PHE A 36 12.45 -28.57 9.93
C PHE A 36 11.07 -28.04 10.35
N ARG A 37 10.34 -28.81 11.17
CA ARG A 37 9.04 -28.41 11.73
C ARG A 37 9.17 -27.16 12.62
N ASP A 38 10.21 -27.07 13.42
CA ASP A 38 10.48 -25.92 14.28
C ASP A 38 10.93 -24.69 13.49
N SER A 39 11.66 -24.88 12.39
CA SER A 39 11.97 -23.80 11.44
C SER A 39 10.68 -23.23 10.83
N MET A 40 9.77 -24.11 10.37
CA MET A 40 8.48 -23.71 9.81
C MET A 40 7.58 -23.01 10.85
N ARG A 41 7.50 -23.55 12.08
CA ARG A 41 6.78 -22.93 13.20
C ARG A 41 7.40 -21.60 13.63
N GLY A 42 8.73 -21.48 13.54
CA GLY A 42 9.46 -20.27 13.85
C GLY A 42 9.04 -19.08 12.99
N HIS A 43 8.60 -19.30 11.74
CA HIS A 43 8.04 -18.23 10.90
C HIS A 43 6.65 -17.78 11.38
N LEU A 44 5.80 -18.72 11.82
CA LEU A 44 4.46 -18.41 12.32
C LEU A 44 4.50 -17.65 13.65
N ILE A 45 5.37 -18.08 14.58
CA ILE A 45 5.54 -17.45 15.89
C ILE A 45 6.10 -16.04 15.74
N ARG A 46 7.10 -15.85 14.87
CA ARG A 46 7.66 -14.51 14.57
C ARG A 46 6.66 -13.63 13.82
N GLY A 47 5.86 -14.22 12.93
CA GLY A 47 4.81 -13.53 12.17
C GLY A 47 3.65 -13.02 13.03
N GLU A 48 3.32 -13.68 14.14
CA GLU A 48 2.19 -13.29 14.98
C GLU A 48 2.40 -11.93 15.65
N ALA A 49 3.62 -11.64 16.12
CA ALA A 49 3.99 -10.33 16.65
C ALA A 49 3.90 -9.24 15.58
N GLY A 50 4.42 -9.50 14.38
CA GLY A 50 4.30 -8.61 13.24
C GLY A 50 2.85 -8.33 12.86
N ARG A 51 2.01 -9.38 12.77
CA ARG A 51 0.58 -9.28 12.47
C ARG A 51 -0.15 -8.39 13.48
N LYS A 52 0.09 -8.59 14.79
CA LYS A 52 -0.50 -7.77 15.86
C LYS A 52 -0.10 -6.31 15.72
N THR A 53 1.16 -6.03 15.39
CA THR A 53 1.64 -4.67 15.15
C THR A 53 0.97 -4.03 13.94
N PHE A 54 0.90 -4.71 12.79
CA PHE A 54 0.24 -4.16 11.59
C PHE A 54 -1.24 -3.90 11.79
N LEU A 55 -1.96 -4.79 12.49
CA LEU A 55 -3.37 -4.56 12.80
C LEU A 55 -3.57 -3.35 13.71
N ARG A 56 -2.71 -3.16 14.72
CA ARG A 56 -2.77 -1.97 15.59
C ARG A 56 -2.50 -0.69 14.82
N ILE A 57 -1.49 -0.68 13.94
CA ILE A 57 -1.20 0.49 13.10
C ILE A 57 -2.38 0.77 12.17
N PHE A 58 -2.95 -0.26 11.55
CA PHE A 58 -4.10 -0.10 10.68
C PHE A 58 -5.32 0.48 11.42
N THR A 59 -5.67 -0.09 12.59
CA THR A 59 -6.85 0.36 13.32
C THR A 59 -6.67 1.71 14.01
N LEU A 60 -5.49 1.98 14.58
CA LEU A 60 -5.24 3.20 15.35
C LEU A 60 -4.79 4.38 14.48
N VAL A 61 -4.20 4.13 13.31
CA VAL A 61 -3.62 5.19 12.46
C VAL A 61 -4.32 5.24 11.11
N ALA A 62 -4.41 4.12 10.39
CA ALA A 62 -4.95 4.14 9.03
C ALA A 62 -6.46 4.45 9.01
N LEU A 63 -7.26 3.85 9.89
CA LEU A 63 -8.71 4.12 9.96
C LEU A 63 -9.05 5.58 10.28
N PRO A 64 -8.49 6.25 11.30
CA PRO A 64 -8.80 7.67 11.53
C PRO A 64 -8.28 8.56 10.40
N CYS A 65 -7.13 8.24 9.80
CA CYS A 65 -6.63 8.96 8.63
C CYS A 65 -7.59 8.86 7.43
N LEU A 66 -8.10 7.66 7.15
CA LEU A 66 -9.10 7.44 6.10
C LEU A 66 -10.42 8.13 6.41
N ALA A 67 -10.89 8.11 7.67
CA ALA A 67 -12.10 8.79 8.08
C ALA A 67 -11.99 10.31 7.87
N MET A 68 -10.86 10.92 8.25
CA MET A 68 -10.60 12.33 8.00
C MET A 68 -10.52 12.64 6.50
N GLY A 69 -9.82 11.81 5.71
CA GLY A 69 -9.75 11.98 4.25
C GLY A 69 -11.11 11.89 3.58
N MET A 70 -11.95 10.95 4.00
CA MET A 70 -13.32 10.79 3.51
C MET A 70 -14.21 11.97 3.89
N TRP A 71 -14.03 12.53 5.09
CA TRP A 71 -14.73 13.75 5.50
C TRP A 71 -14.36 14.94 4.61
N VAL A 72 -13.06 15.18 4.38
CA VAL A 72 -12.60 16.26 3.51
C VAL A 72 -13.14 16.08 2.08
N ALA A 73 -13.00 14.88 1.52
CA ALA A 73 -13.52 14.57 0.19
C ALA A 73 -15.04 14.75 0.09
N TYR A 74 -15.79 14.37 1.13
CA TYR A 74 -17.23 14.56 1.18
C TYR A 74 -17.60 16.05 1.19
N THR A 75 -16.92 16.87 2.00
CA THR A 75 -17.17 18.31 2.04
C THR A 75 -16.87 18.98 0.70
N ASP A 76 -15.77 18.60 0.03
CA ASP A 76 -15.42 19.08 -1.29
C ASP A 76 -16.44 18.64 -2.36
N PHE A 77 -16.91 17.38 -2.31
CA PHE A 77 -17.96 16.89 -3.19
C PHE A 77 -19.27 17.70 -3.05
N VAL A 78 -19.70 17.97 -1.81
CA VAL A 78 -20.89 18.79 -1.55
C VAL A 78 -20.70 20.22 -2.06
N ALA A 79 -19.51 20.80 -1.90
CA ALA A 79 -19.20 22.13 -2.44
C ALA A 79 -19.24 22.15 -3.97
N ARG A 80 -18.61 21.18 -4.65
CA ARG A 80 -18.62 21.04 -6.12
C ARG A 80 -20.01 20.87 -6.71
N LYS A 81 -20.89 20.16 -6.01
CA LYS A 81 -22.28 20.00 -6.42
C LYS A 81 -23.04 21.34 -6.48
N LYS A 82 -22.67 22.31 -5.63
CA LYS A 82 -23.29 23.66 -5.60
C LYS A 82 -22.74 24.60 -6.67
N HIS A 83 -21.56 24.34 -7.23
CA HIS A 83 -20.99 25.20 -8.27
C HIS A 83 -21.81 25.10 -9.56
N ASP A 84 -22.20 26.26 -10.07
CA ASP A 84 -22.86 26.38 -11.37
C ASP A 84 -21.88 26.03 -12.50
N ARG A 85 -22.43 25.42 -13.55
CA ARG A 85 -21.65 24.96 -14.71
C ARG A 85 -21.07 26.17 -15.47
N PRO A 86 -19.83 26.09 -15.97
CA PRO A 86 -19.31 27.10 -16.90
C PRO A 86 -20.17 27.18 -18.18
N LYS A 87 -20.18 28.37 -18.79
CA LYS A 87 -20.87 28.59 -20.07
C LYS A 87 -20.22 27.76 -21.17
N TYR A 88 -21.02 27.30 -22.13
CA TYR A 88 -20.53 26.60 -23.31
C TYR A 88 -19.73 27.55 -24.19
N ILE A 89 -18.45 27.23 -24.44
CA ILE A 89 -17.62 27.91 -25.42
C ILE A 89 -16.96 26.82 -26.27
N PRO A 90 -17.27 26.73 -27.58
CA PRO A 90 -16.73 25.71 -28.46
C PRO A 90 -15.27 26.01 -28.84
N TYR A 91 -14.37 25.83 -27.89
CA TYR A 91 -12.94 25.94 -28.17
C TYR A 91 -12.51 24.84 -29.14
N ALA A 92 -11.82 25.21 -30.22
CA ALA A 92 -11.44 24.29 -31.30
C ALA A 92 -10.53 23.13 -30.84
N PHE A 93 -9.83 23.28 -29.72
CA PHE A 93 -8.97 22.24 -29.14
C PHE A 93 -9.70 21.33 -28.14
N LEU A 94 -10.91 21.68 -27.69
CA LEU A 94 -11.68 20.86 -26.77
C LEU A 94 -12.59 19.90 -27.54
N ASN A 95 -12.68 18.66 -27.05
CA ASN A 95 -13.59 17.65 -27.58
C ASN A 95 -13.38 17.32 -29.08
N VAL A 96 -12.18 17.53 -29.63
CA VAL A 96 -11.82 17.19 -31.01
C VAL A 96 -12.04 15.69 -31.27
N ARG A 97 -12.74 15.37 -32.37
CA ARG A 97 -13.00 14.00 -32.81
C ARG A 97 -12.46 13.79 -34.21
N ASN A 98 -11.36 13.05 -34.34
CA ASN A 98 -10.77 12.68 -35.63
C ASN A 98 -11.39 11.41 -36.20
N LYS A 99 -11.88 10.52 -35.33
CA LYS A 99 -12.58 9.27 -35.66
C LYS A 99 -13.74 9.09 -34.69
N PRO A 100 -14.86 8.49 -35.12
CA PRO A 100 -15.96 8.17 -34.23
C PRO A 100 -15.55 7.09 -33.21
N PHE A 101 -16.13 7.15 -32.01
CA PHE A 101 -15.97 6.10 -31.00
C PHE A 101 -16.61 4.78 -31.50
N PRO A 102 -16.09 3.61 -31.09
CA PRO A 102 -16.58 2.31 -31.58
C PRO A 102 -17.88 1.82 -30.90
N TRP A 103 -18.62 2.70 -30.24
CA TRP A 103 -19.88 2.38 -29.54
C TRP A 103 -20.89 3.53 -29.67
N GLY A 104 -22.16 3.22 -29.42
CA GLY A 104 -23.24 4.20 -29.39
C GLY A 104 -23.37 4.94 -30.72
N ASP A 105 -23.37 6.27 -30.65
CA ASP A 105 -23.47 7.19 -31.78
C ASP A 105 -22.10 7.63 -32.35
N GLY A 106 -21.00 7.11 -31.79
CA GLY A 106 -19.64 7.51 -32.13
C GLY A 106 -19.24 8.91 -31.67
N ASN A 107 -20.17 9.67 -31.09
CA ASN A 107 -19.95 11.03 -30.61
C ASN A 107 -19.90 11.11 -29.08
N HIS A 108 -20.29 10.06 -28.36
CA HIS A 108 -20.24 10.02 -26.89
C HIS A 108 -19.05 9.22 -26.34
N SER A 109 -18.33 9.81 -25.37
CA SER A 109 -17.32 9.09 -24.60
C SER A 109 -17.97 7.99 -23.74
N LEU A 110 -17.20 6.96 -23.36
CA LEU A 110 -17.70 5.83 -22.56
C LEU A 110 -18.40 6.27 -21.26
N PHE A 111 -17.82 7.24 -20.55
CA PHE A 111 -18.40 7.84 -19.34
C PHE A 111 -18.94 9.24 -19.62
N HIS A 112 -19.85 9.36 -20.60
CA HIS A 112 -20.48 10.64 -20.91
C HIS A 112 -21.58 10.98 -19.91
N ASN A 113 -21.53 12.19 -19.35
CA ASN A 113 -22.62 12.76 -18.56
C ASN A 113 -23.30 13.88 -19.36
N LYS A 114 -24.53 13.64 -19.82
CA LYS A 114 -25.32 14.56 -20.66
C LYS A 114 -25.52 15.95 -20.06
N THR A 115 -25.50 16.05 -18.73
CA THR A 115 -25.70 17.31 -18.00
C THR A 115 -24.43 18.14 -17.85
N GLU A 116 -23.26 17.48 -17.81
CA GLU A 116 -21.96 18.09 -17.46
C GLU A 116 -20.97 18.17 -18.61
N GLN A 117 -21.08 17.26 -19.58
CA GLN A 117 -20.16 17.18 -20.69
C GLN A 117 -20.89 17.55 -21.96
N TYR A 118 -20.28 18.44 -22.74
CA TYR A 118 -20.82 18.83 -24.03
C TYR A 118 -20.18 18.01 -25.16
N VAL A 119 -20.91 17.96 -26.26
CA VAL A 119 -20.51 17.27 -27.49
C VAL A 119 -20.27 18.31 -28.58
N PRO A 120 -19.26 18.14 -29.46
CA PRO A 120 -19.03 19.05 -30.58
C PRO A 120 -20.29 19.19 -31.44
N GLY A 121 -20.64 20.43 -31.79
CA GLY A 121 -21.80 20.74 -32.65
C GLY A 121 -23.14 20.89 -31.93
N VAL A 122 -23.38 20.13 -30.86
CA VAL A 122 -24.66 20.17 -30.11
C VAL A 122 -24.55 21.05 -28.86
N GLY A 123 -23.37 21.11 -28.24
CA GLY A 123 -23.20 21.73 -26.93
C GLY A 123 -23.64 20.78 -25.81
N PHE A 124 -24.26 21.31 -24.77
CA PHE A 124 -24.76 20.49 -23.66
C PHE A 124 -26.15 19.96 -23.96
N GLU A 125 -26.33 18.66 -23.84
CA GLU A 125 -27.55 17.99 -24.27
C GLU A 125 -28.72 18.19 -23.29
N GLU A 126 -28.42 18.29 -21.99
CA GLU A 126 -29.43 18.50 -20.96
C GLU A 126 -29.05 19.67 -20.05
N GLU A 127 -30.05 20.46 -19.65
CA GLU A 127 -29.88 21.47 -18.61
C GLU A 127 -29.72 20.79 -17.23
N ARG A 128 -28.76 21.28 -16.45
CA ARG A 128 -28.53 20.78 -15.09
C ARG A 128 -29.75 21.14 -14.22
N LYS A 129 -30.53 20.13 -13.85
CA LYS A 129 -31.62 20.27 -12.88
C LYS A 129 -31.02 20.66 -11.52
N LYS A 130 -31.22 21.90 -11.07
CA LYS A 130 -30.85 22.34 -9.72
C LYS A 130 -31.73 21.56 -8.73
N ARG A 131 -31.11 20.69 -7.92
CA ARG A 131 -31.74 19.89 -6.88
C ARG A 131 -31.38 20.41 -5.50
#